data_AF-A0A829ZQ49-F1
#
_entry.id   AF-A0A829ZQ49-F1
#
_cell.length_a   1.000
_cell.length_b   1.000
_cell.length_c   1.000
_cell.angle_alpha   90.00
_cell.angle_beta   90.00
_cell.angle_gamma   90.00
#
_symmetry.space_group_name_H-M   'P 1'
#
loop_
_entity.id
_entity.type
_entity.pdbx_description
1 polymer ?
#
loop_
_entity_poly.entity_id
_entity_poly.type
_entity_poly.pdbx_seq_one_letter_code
_entity_poly.pdbx_strand_id
1 'polypeptide(L)'
;MDVRDFLFTPLGGDLFLLEITARQEGILAGTDKLQAGARELGLKLEWIASEGMQLERGTCICRAWGDAWQIARAEEQLLGWIGKASGVATAAAQMVSRAQGRVSIVCGAWKKVPPEVRQDLRRAVATGGAGIRITEEPFVYLDKNYVRMFGGIGPAVRRARALEGRVVVVQLRGESAPLAEEAGEAAREGARILMVDTGKLEDLVLVREAALEENFRDQVKLAFGGGVKKGDLDRVIAAGADIVDVGRAIIDAPLLDFSLDVRR
;
A
#
# COMPACT_ATOMS: atom_id res chain seq x y z
N MET A 1 13.53 -37.72 6.54
CA MET A 1 12.30 -38.21 5.91
C MET A 1 11.20 -37.26 6.36
N ASP A 2 10.51 -36.61 5.43
CA ASP A 2 9.35 -35.79 5.81
C ASP A 2 8.29 -36.77 6.35
N VAL A 3 7.62 -36.44 7.46
CA VAL A 3 6.57 -37.29 8.01
C VAL A 3 5.45 -37.56 6.99
N ARG A 4 5.25 -36.62 6.06
CA ARG A 4 4.32 -36.72 4.93
C ARG A 4 4.66 -37.86 3.99
N ASP A 5 5.93 -38.20 3.81
CA ASP A 5 6.33 -39.30 2.92
C ASP A 5 5.75 -40.64 3.40
N PHE A 6 5.80 -40.87 4.71
CA PHE A 6 5.19 -42.04 5.32
C PHE A 6 3.66 -41.96 5.29
N LEU A 7 3.08 -40.82 5.67
CA LEU A 7 1.62 -40.65 5.76
C LEU A 7 0.92 -40.73 4.39
N PHE A 8 1.56 -40.27 3.32
CA PHE A 8 0.99 -40.26 1.97
C PHE A 8 1.30 -41.52 1.16
N THR A 9 2.08 -42.47 1.70
CA THR A 9 2.34 -43.76 1.03
C THR A 9 1.05 -44.48 0.60
N PRO A 10 -0.02 -44.56 1.41
CA PRO A 10 -1.28 -45.20 0.99
C PRO A 10 -2.08 -44.41 -0.06
N LEU A 11 -1.72 -43.15 -0.32
CA LEU A 11 -2.40 -42.25 -1.26
C LEU A 11 -1.66 -42.17 -2.61
N GLY A 12 -0.62 -42.99 -2.81
CA GLY A 12 0.20 -42.98 -4.02
C GLY A 12 -0.63 -43.21 -5.27
N GLY A 13 -0.59 -42.25 -6.20
CA GLY A 13 -1.32 -42.30 -7.47
C GLY A 13 -2.73 -41.71 -7.43
N ASP A 14 -3.26 -41.35 -6.25
CA ASP A 14 -4.52 -40.64 -6.14
C ASP A 14 -4.35 -39.18 -6.59
N LEU A 15 -5.37 -38.68 -7.29
CA LEU A 15 -5.54 -37.26 -7.58
C LEU A 15 -6.68 -36.71 -6.74
N PHE A 16 -6.47 -35.50 -6.25
CA PHE A 16 -7.42 -34.80 -5.41
C PHE A 16 -7.73 -33.45 -6.03
N LEU A 17 -8.97 -33.00 -5.83
CA LEU A 17 -9.41 -31.64 -6.16
C LEU A 17 -9.22 -30.76 -4.91
N LEU A 18 -8.48 -29.66 -5.04
CA LEU A 18 -8.47 -28.58 -4.05
C LEU A 18 -9.32 -27.40 -4.55
N GLU A 19 -10.01 -26.75 -3.63
CA GLU A 19 -10.69 -25.46 -3.86
C GLU A 19 -10.14 -24.42 -2.89
N ILE A 20 -9.71 -23.26 -3.39
CA ILE A 20 -9.36 -22.12 -2.55
C ILE A 20 -10.54 -21.17 -2.46
N THR A 21 -10.98 -20.86 -1.25
CA THR A 21 -12.20 -20.11 -0.97
C THR A 21 -11.97 -19.01 0.05
N ALA A 22 -12.49 -17.80 -0.21
CA ALA A 22 -12.43 -16.69 0.73
C ALA A 22 -13.29 -16.97 1.98
N ARG A 23 -12.73 -16.75 3.17
CA ARG A 23 -13.45 -16.93 4.45
C ARG A 23 -14.06 -15.62 4.97
N GLN A 24 -13.77 -14.50 4.33
CA GLN A 24 -14.27 -13.17 4.70
C GLN A 24 -14.34 -12.25 3.49
N GLU A 25 -14.99 -11.10 3.66
CA GLU A 25 -15.07 -10.06 2.62
C GLU A 25 -13.72 -9.35 2.43
N GLY A 26 -13.45 -8.91 1.20
CA GLY A 26 -12.30 -8.06 0.88
C GLY A 26 -12.02 -7.92 -0.60
N ILE A 27 -10.79 -7.57 -0.94
CA ILE A 27 -10.31 -7.42 -2.32
C ILE A 27 -9.26 -8.50 -2.58
N LEU A 28 -9.47 -9.29 -3.63
CA LEU A 28 -8.52 -10.29 -4.09
C LEU A 28 -7.29 -9.61 -4.69
N ALA A 29 -6.11 -9.94 -4.18
CA ALA A 29 -4.86 -9.49 -4.76
C ALA A 29 -3.74 -10.54 -4.68
N GLY A 30 -2.78 -10.46 -5.60
CA GLY A 30 -1.64 -11.40 -5.68
C GLY A 30 -1.93 -12.66 -6.50
N THR A 31 -2.87 -12.55 -7.44
CA THR A 31 -3.36 -13.68 -8.24
C THR A 31 -2.27 -14.31 -9.10
N ASP A 32 -1.38 -13.50 -9.67
CA ASP A 32 -0.27 -13.93 -10.50
C ASP A 32 0.74 -14.81 -9.74
N LYS A 33 1.06 -14.42 -8.49
CA LYS A 33 2.01 -15.14 -7.64
C LYS A 33 1.45 -16.49 -7.21
N LEU A 34 0.16 -16.55 -6.87
CA LEU A 34 -0.51 -17.81 -6.57
C LEU A 34 -0.54 -18.71 -7.80
N GLN A 35 -0.90 -18.20 -8.98
CA GLN A 35 -0.91 -19.00 -10.21
C GLN A 35 0.48 -19.54 -10.57
N ALA A 36 1.54 -18.74 -10.42
CA ALA A 36 2.91 -19.17 -10.65
C ALA A 36 3.32 -20.27 -9.66
N GLY A 37 3.06 -20.09 -8.36
CA GLY A 37 3.34 -21.09 -7.34
C GLY A 37 2.59 -22.40 -7.57
N ALA A 38 1.32 -22.34 -7.96
CA ALA A 38 0.55 -23.53 -8.28
C ALA A 38 1.16 -24.32 -9.45
N ARG A 39 1.63 -23.62 -10.50
CA ARG A 39 2.33 -24.26 -11.63
C ARG A 39 3.67 -24.86 -11.22
N GLU A 40 4.44 -24.18 -10.37
CA GLU A 40 5.72 -24.69 -9.85
C GLU A 40 5.54 -25.95 -8.99
N LEU A 41 4.42 -26.04 -8.28
CA LEU A 41 4.02 -27.24 -7.55
C LEU A 41 3.52 -28.38 -8.47
N GLY A 42 3.35 -28.12 -9.77
CA GLY A 42 2.82 -29.08 -10.73
C GLY A 42 1.31 -29.29 -10.64
N LEU A 43 0.58 -28.37 -10.01
CA LEU A 43 -0.88 -28.43 -9.94
C LEU A 43 -1.50 -28.08 -11.30
N LYS A 44 -2.53 -28.83 -11.70
CA LYS A 44 -3.38 -28.45 -12.83
C LYS A 44 -4.38 -27.41 -12.33
N LEU A 45 -4.22 -26.15 -12.72
CA LEU A 45 -5.03 -25.04 -12.19
C LEU A 45 -6.18 -24.67 -13.13
N GLU A 46 -7.39 -24.61 -12.59
CA GLU A 46 -8.55 -23.92 -13.15
C GLU A 46 -8.76 -22.61 -12.36
N TRP A 47 -8.47 -21.49 -13.01
CA TRP A 47 -8.55 -20.17 -12.38
C TRP A 47 -9.90 -19.50 -12.65
N ILE A 48 -10.54 -18.96 -11.59
CA ILE A 48 -11.91 -18.45 -11.66
C ILE A 48 -11.96 -16.93 -11.45
N ALA A 49 -11.23 -16.40 -10.46
CA ALA A 49 -11.35 -15.01 -10.04
C ALA A 49 -10.43 -14.04 -10.82
N SER A 50 -10.61 -12.74 -10.67
CA SER A 50 -9.73 -11.72 -11.27
C SER A 50 -9.04 -10.87 -10.20
N GLU A 51 -7.83 -10.38 -10.47
CA GLU A 51 -7.15 -9.39 -9.61
C GLU A 51 -8.08 -8.18 -9.38
N GLY A 52 -8.20 -7.75 -8.13
CA GLY A 52 -9.10 -6.65 -7.74
C GLY A 52 -10.57 -7.04 -7.58
N MET A 53 -10.92 -8.31 -7.80
CA MET A 53 -12.28 -8.80 -7.53
C MET A 53 -12.66 -8.59 -6.07
N GLN A 54 -13.88 -8.10 -5.84
CA GLN A 54 -14.46 -8.06 -4.51
C GLN A 54 -14.89 -9.47 -4.09
N LEU A 55 -14.44 -9.88 -2.91
CA LEU A 55 -14.71 -11.19 -2.33
C LEU A 55 -15.82 -11.07 -1.29
N GLU A 56 -16.68 -12.08 -1.27
CA GLU A 56 -17.58 -12.40 -0.17
C GLU A 56 -17.16 -13.72 0.48
N ARG A 57 -17.63 -13.99 1.71
CA ARG A 57 -17.44 -15.30 2.34
C ARG A 57 -18.01 -16.41 1.45
N GLY A 58 -17.19 -17.41 1.15
CA GLY A 58 -17.56 -18.53 0.26
C GLY A 58 -17.19 -18.32 -1.21
N THR A 59 -16.59 -17.18 -1.58
CA THR A 59 -16.12 -16.95 -2.96
C THR A 59 -14.97 -17.89 -3.29
N CYS A 60 -15.19 -18.82 -4.22
CA CYS A 60 -14.15 -19.70 -4.76
C CYS A 60 -13.29 -18.92 -5.76
N ILE A 61 -11.98 -18.87 -5.53
CA ILE A 61 -11.05 -18.12 -6.41
C ILE A 61 -10.36 -19.01 -7.43
N CYS A 62 -10.17 -20.29 -7.10
CA CYS A 62 -9.63 -21.29 -8.03
C CYS A 62 -9.91 -22.72 -7.57
N ARG A 63 -9.80 -23.62 -8.54
CA ARG A 63 -9.77 -25.08 -8.36
C ARG A 63 -8.45 -25.61 -8.90
N ALA A 64 -7.89 -26.63 -8.26
CA ALA A 64 -6.73 -27.29 -8.82
C ALA A 64 -6.72 -28.80 -8.54
N TRP A 65 -6.01 -29.55 -9.37
CA TRP A 65 -5.81 -30.99 -9.18
C TRP A 65 -4.34 -31.30 -8.95
N GLY A 66 -4.08 -32.20 -8.01
CA GLY A 66 -2.75 -32.69 -7.70
C GLY A 66 -2.78 -33.89 -6.76
N ASP A 67 -1.61 -34.48 -6.55
CA ASP A 67 -1.41 -35.51 -5.53
C ASP A 67 -1.41 -34.91 -4.11
N ALA A 68 -1.41 -35.80 -3.10
CA ALA A 68 -1.42 -35.39 -1.70
C ALA A 68 -0.23 -34.49 -1.30
N TRP A 69 0.94 -34.68 -1.92
CA TRP A 69 2.15 -33.91 -1.65
C TRP A 69 2.03 -32.49 -2.21
N GLN A 70 1.58 -32.37 -3.46
CA GLN A 70 1.35 -31.10 -4.13
C GLN A 70 0.32 -30.25 -3.38
N ILE A 71 -0.76 -30.86 -2.92
CA ILE A 71 -1.81 -30.17 -2.17
C ILE A 71 -1.34 -29.71 -0.80
N ALA A 72 -0.67 -30.57 -0.02
CA ALA A 72 -0.16 -30.19 1.30
C ALA A 72 0.82 -29.02 1.22
N ARG A 73 1.68 -29.00 0.18
CA ARG A 73 2.57 -27.86 -0.08
C ARG A 73 1.83 -26.60 -0.52
N ALA A 74 0.74 -26.75 -1.25
CA ALA A 74 -0.06 -25.63 -1.72
C ALA A 74 -0.69 -24.89 -0.54
N GLU A 75 -1.17 -25.61 0.48
CA GLU A 75 -1.73 -25.01 1.70
C GLU A 75 -0.71 -24.15 2.44
N GLU A 76 0.52 -24.66 2.62
CA GLU A 76 1.59 -23.94 3.33
C GLU A 76 2.08 -22.69 2.57
N GLN A 77 2.09 -22.73 1.24
CA GLN A 77 2.74 -21.69 0.42
C GLN A 77 1.75 -20.69 -0.18
N LEU A 78 0.66 -21.17 -0.78
CA LEU A 78 -0.20 -20.33 -1.61
C LEU A 78 -1.12 -19.42 -0.77
N LEU A 79 -1.68 -19.96 0.32
CA LEU A 79 -2.61 -19.22 1.18
C LEU A 79 -1.95 -17.99 1.82
N GLY A 80 -0.70 -18.13 2.28
CA GLY A 80 0.05 -17.02 2.87
C GLY A 80 0.30 -15.88 1.86
N TRP A 81 0.60 -16.21 0.60
CA TRP A 81 0.87 -15.21 -0.43
C TRP A 81 -0.37 -14.44 -0.82
N ILE A 82 -1.45 -15.14 -1.18
CA ILE A 82 -2.70 -14.49 -1.59
C ILE A 82 -3.37 -13.78 -0.42
N GLY A 83 -3.31 -14.36 0.78
CA GLY A 83 -3.85 -13.79 2.01
C GLY A 83 -3.19 -12.45 2.35
N LYS A 84 -1.85 -12.36 2.25
CA LYS A 84 -1.14 -11.11 2.58
C LYS A 84 -1.42 -10.01 1.58
N ALA A 85 -1.36 -10.32 0.29
CA ALA A 85 -1.65 -9.34 -0.75
C ALA A 85 -3.11 -8.87 -0.66
N SER A 86 -4.07 -9.80 -0.52
CA SER A 86 -5.49 -9.46 -0.40
C SER A 86 -5.80 -8.64 0.86
N GLY A 87 -5.14 -8.92 1.99
CA GLY A 87 -5.26 -8.13 3.21
C GLY A 87 -4.84 -6.66 3.01
N VAL A 88 -3.69 -6.45 2.35
CA VAL A 88 -3.19 -5.10 2.01
C VAL A 88 -4.12 -4.38 1.02
N ALA A 89 -4.57 -5.07 -0.04
CA ALA A 89 -5.50 -4.50 -1.01
C ALA A 89 -6.84 -4.12 -0.37
N THR A 90 -7.34 -4.96 0.53
CA THR A 90 -8.56 -4.69 1.30
C THR A 90 -8.42 -3.45 2.18
N ALA A 91 -7.31 -3.32 2.90
CA ALA A 91 -7.06 -2.15 3.75
C ALA A 91 -6.93 -0.85 2.92
N ALA A 92 -6.27 -0.92 1.76
CA ALA A 92 -6.18 0.20 0.83
C ALA A 92 -7.58 0.60 0.31
N ALA A 93 -8.38 -0.35 -0.15
CA ALA A 93 -9.74 -0.10 -0.64
C ALA A 93 -10.64 0.52 0.43
N GLN A 94 -10.51 0.10 1.69
CA GLN A 94 -11.25 0.69 2.79
C GLN A 94 -10.85 2.16 3.06
N MET A 95 -9.58 2.51 2.92
CA MET A 95 -9.12 3.91 3.06
C MET A 95 -9.64 4.78 1.91
N VAL A 96 -9.51 4.29 0.67
CA VAL A 96 -9.99 4.98 -0.54
C VAL A 96 -11.51 5.18 -0.48
N SER A 97 -12.25 4.13 -0.11
CA SER A 97 -13.70 4.19 0.07
C SER A 97 -14.08 5.22 1.15
N ARG A 98 -13.37 5.28 2.26
CA ARG A 98 -13.64 6.26 3.33
C ARG A 98 -13.31 7.70 2.90
N ALA A 99 -12.31 7.90 2.06
CA ALA A 99 -11.99 9.21 1.50
C ALA A 99 -13.12 9.76 0.62
N GLN A 100 -13.87 8.88 -0.05
CA GLN A 100 -15.00 9.25 -0.94
C GLN A 100 -14.59 10.29 -2.00
N GLY A 101 -13.35 10.22 -2.50
CA GLY A 101 -12.81 11.17 -3.48
C GLY A 101 -12.52 12.58 -2.94
N ARG A 102 -12.71 12.85 -1.64
CA ARG A 102 -12.41 14.16 -1.03
C ARG A 102 -10.91 14.47 -1.00
N VAL A 103 -10.08 13.43 -0.92
CA VAL A 103 -8.61 13.49 -0.90
C VAL A 103 -8.03 12.29 -1.63
N SER A 104 -6.81 12.42 -2.13
CA SER A 104 -6.05 11.28 -2.65
C SER A 104 -5.47 10.45 -1.51
N ILE A 105 -5.74 9.15 -1.51
CA ILE A 105 -5.07 8.20 -0.60
C ILE A 105 -3.86 7.62 -1.32
N VAL A 106 -2.69 7.70 -0.67
CA VAL A 106 -1.45 7.12 -1.17
C VAL A 106 -0.80 6.26 -0.09
N CYS A 107 0.09 5.36 -0.48
CA CYS A 107 0.87 4.55 0.45
C CYS A 107 2.32 4.46 -0.03
N GLY A 108 3.23 5.17 0.64
CA GLY A 108 4.67 5.07 0.41
C GLY A 108 5.35 3.94 1.20
N ALA A 109 4.66 3.33 2.17
CA ALA A 109 5.25 2.41 3.13
C ALA A 109 5.70 1.06 2.54
N TRP A 110 5.20 0.67 1.37
CA TRP A 110 5.70 -0.52 0.66
C TRP A 110 7.22 -0.43 0.37
N LYS A 111 7.83 0.76 0.36
CA LYS A 111 9.28 0.92 0.21
C LYS A 111 10.08 0.43 1.44
N LYS A 112 9.43 0.36 2.61
CA LYS A 112 10.02 0.04 3.91
C LYS A 112 9.91 -1.43 4.29
N VAL A 113 9.31 -2.26 3.42
CA VAL A 113 9.21 -3.71 3.60
C VAL A 113 10.44 -4.43 3.02
N PRO A 114 10.69 -5.69 3.41
CA PRO A 114 11.77 -6.49 2.83
C PRO A 114 11.70 -6.51 1.29
N PRO A 115 12.84 -6.39 0.59
CA PRO A 115 12.89 -6.35 -0.87
C PRO A 115 12.12 -7.47 -1.58
N GLU A 116 12.09 -8.66 -0.98
CA GLU A 116 11.51 -9.89 -1.51
C GLU A 116 9.99 -9.81 -1.66
N VAL A 117 9.31 -9.04 -0.81
CA VAL A 117 7.83 -8.86 -0.83
C VAL A 117 7.41 -7.50 -1.35
N ARG A 118 8.38 -6.62 -1.64
CA ARG A 118 8.14 -5.21 -1.98
C ARG A 118 7.21 -5.03 -3.18
N GLN A 119 7.44 -5.76 -4.26
CA GLN A 119 6.64 -5.62 -5.48
C GLN A 119 5.23 -6.18 -5.28
N ASP A 120 5.08 -7.26 -4.52
CA ASP A 120 3.77 -7.84 -4.22
C ASP A 120 2.93 -6.86 -3.40
N LEU A 121 3.49 -6.27 -2.35
CA LEU A 121 2.76 -5.32 -1.52
C LEU A 121 2.52 -3.99 -2.25
N ARG A 122 3.45 -3.55 -3.12
CA ARG A 122 3.22 -2.39 -3.99
C ARG A 122 2.04 -2.62 -4.94
N ARG A 123 1.94 -3.81 -5.55
CA ARG A 123 0.83 -4.17 -6.43
C ARG A 123 -0.47 -4.26 -5.65
N ALA A 124 -0.47 -4.92 -4.49
CA ALA A 124 -1.65 -5.01 -3.63
C ALA A 124 -2.22 -3.64 -3.24
N VAL A 125 -1.36 -2.68 -2.88
CA VAL A 125 -1.77 -1.28 -2.62
C VAL A 125 -2.52 -0.70 -3.82
N ALA A 126 -1.96 -0.86 -5.02
CA ALA A 126 -2.56 -0.36 -6.25
C ALA A 126 -3.86 -1.10 -6.62
N THR A 127 -3.91 -2.42 -6.42
CA THR A 127 -5.13 -3.24 -6.61
C THR A 127 -6.27 -2.75 -5.70
N GLY A 128 -5.95 -2.33 -4.47
CA GLY A 128 -6.90 -1.70 -3.56
C GLY A 128 -7.27 -0.25 -3.92
N GLY A 129 -6.75 0.30 -5.01
CA GLY A 129 -7.07 1.65 -5.51
C GLY A 129 -6.30 2.80 -4.84
N ALA A 130 -5.40 2.52 -3.89
CA ALA A 130 -4.56 3.56 -3.30
C ALA A 130 -3.36 3.88 -4.20
N GLY A 131 -2.98 5.15 -4.26
CA GLY A 131 -1.82 5.59 -5.03
C GLY A 131 -0.51 5.05 -4.46
N ILE A 132 0.36 4.52 -5.32
CA ILE A 132 1.72 4.08 -4.96
C ILE A 132 2.76 5.22 -5.02
N ARG A 133 2.32 6.39 -5.48
CA ARG A 133 3.08 7.64 -5.62
C ARG A 133 2.26 8.77 -5.02
N ILE A 134 2.94 9.80 -4.50
CA ILE A 134 2.28 10.99 -3.96
C ILE A 134 1.66 11.88 -5.06
N THR A 135 2.18 11.77 -6.29
CA THR A 135 1.60 12.37 -7.50
C THR A 135 1.94 11.49 -8.71
N GLU A 136 1.06 11.52 -9.71
CA GLU A 136 1.24 10.85 -11.00
C GLU A 136 2.27 11.57 -11.87
N GLU A 137 2.41 12.88 -11.69
CA GLU A 137 3.42 13.67 -12.39
C GLU A 137 4.84 13.18 -12.05
N PRO A 138 5.82 13.34 -12.96
CA PRO A 138 7.22 13.22 -12.59
C PRO A 138 7.54 14.13 -11.41
N PHE A 139 8.14 13.59 -10.34
CA PHE A 139 8.41 14.35 -9.13
C PHE A 139 9.81 14.08 -8.57
N VAL A 140 10.26 14.99 -7.71
CA VAL A 140 11.38 14.82 -6.79
C VAL A 140 10.82 14.88 -5.37
N TYR A 141 11.17 13.91 -4.53
CA TYR A 141 10.75 13.87 -3.14
C TYR A 141 11.94 14.19 -2.23
N LEU A 142 11.89 15.35 -1.58
CA LEU A 142 12.87 15.80 -0.62
C LEU A 142 12.38 15.39 0.77
N ASP A 143 12.87 14.25 1.25
CA ASP A 143 12.63 13.84 2.63
C ASP A 143 13.47 14.69 3.62
N LYS A 144 13.21 14.52 4.92
CA LYS A 144 13.94 15.25 5.97
C LYS A 144 15.47 15.09 5.90
N ASN A 145 15.98 13.97 5.42
CA ASN A 145 17.42 13.76 5.28
C ASN A 145 17.98 14.56 4.11
N TYR A 146 17.25 14.66 2.98
CA TYR A 146 17.64 15.55 1.89
C TYR A 146 17.70 17.00 2.36
N VAL A 147 16.65 17.46 3.06
CA VAL A 147 16.62 18.82 3.63
C VAL A 147 17.84 19.07 4.53
N ARG A 148 18.17 18.14 5.43
CA ARG A 148 19.36 18.23 6.29
C ARG A 148 20.67 18.24 5.50
N MET A 149 20.83 17.37 4.51
CA MET A 149 22.06 17.28 3.70
C MET A 149 22.32 18.54 2.88
N PHE A 150 21.27 19.23 2.44
CA PHE A 150 21.37 20.51 1.72
C PHE A 150 21.45 21.73 2.66
N GLY A 151 21.32 21.53 3.98
CA GLY A 151 21.41 22.60 4.98
C GLY A 151 20.15 23.46 5.10
N GLY A 152 18.98 22.95 4.71
CA GLY A 152 17.70 23.64 4.84
C GLY A 152 16.76 23.42 3.65
N ILE A 153 15.52 23.91 3.79
CA ILE A 153 14.47 23.73 2.77
C ILE A 153 14.83 24.47 1.48
N GLY A 154 15.19 25.75 1.56
CA GLY A 154 15.48 26.55 0.37
C GLY A 154 16.58 25.97 -0.51
N PRO A 155 17.79 25.68 0.02
CA PRO A 155 18.83 25.03 -0.77
C PRO A 155 18.40 23.70 -1.41
N ALA A 156 17.65 22.86 -0.68
CA ALA A 156 17.16 21.59 -1.18
C ALA A 156 16.17 21.76 -2.34
N VAL A 157 15.19 22.65 -2.16
CA VAL A 157 14.15 22.94 -3.16
C VAL A 157 14.76 23.59 -4.40
N ARG A 158 15.64 24.59 -4.25
CA ARG A 158 16.36 25.19 -5.40
C ARG A 158 17.13 24.16 -6.20
N ARG A 159 17.84 23.25 -5.52
CA ARG A 159 18.57 22.18 -6.22
C ARG A 159 17.63 21.23 -6.96
N ALA A 160 16.51 20.86 -6.35
CA ALA A 160 15.51 20.00 -6.99
C ALA A 160 14.84 20.68 -8.19
N ARG A 161 14.56 21.98 -8.10
CA ARG A 161 13.95 22.79 -9.16
C ARG A 161 14.84 22.94 -10.40
N ALA A 162 16.15 22.83 -10.26
CA ALA A 162 17.07 22.79 -11.40
C ALA A 162 16.85 21.55 -12.31
N LEU A 163 16.12 20.54 -11.84
CA LEU A 163 15.66 19.42 -12.65
C LEU A 163 14.27 19.73 -13.23
N GLU A 164 14.26 20.26 -14.45
CA GLU A 164 13.04 20.69 -15.14
C GLU A 164 12.03 19.55 -15.37
N GLY A 165 10.76 19.92 -15.56
CA GLY A 165 9.68 18.98 -15.85
C GLY A 165 9.24 18.11 -14.67
N ARG A 166 9.56 18.52 -13.43
CA ARG A 166 9.20 17.77 -12.21
C ARG A 166 8.53 18.63 -11.14
N VAL A 167 7.54 18.01 -10.49
CA VAL A 167 6.92 18.51 -9.27
C VAL A 167 7.91 18.31 -8.11
N VAL A 168 8.18 19.37 -7.34
CA VAL A 168 8.98 19.24 -6.12
C VAL A 168 8.04 19.00 -4.93
N VAL A 169 8.27 17.88 -4.25
CA VAL A 169 7.61 17.50 -3.01
C VAL A 169 8.63 17.64 -1.89
N VAL A 170 8.27 18.32 -0.81
CA VAL A 170 9.16 18.50 0.34
C VAL A 170 8.46 18.11 1.63
N GLN A 171 9.19 17.36 2.46
CA GLN A 171 8.72 16.93 3.76
C GLN A 171 8.99 18.02 4.80
N LEU A 172 7.92 18.47 5.46
CA LEU A 172 7.98 19.44 6.56
C LEU A 172 7.99 18.69 7.90
N ARG A 173 8.89 19.11 8.80
CA ARG A 173 9.12 18.44 10.09
C ARG A 173 9.27 19.41 11.26
N GLY A 174 9.39 20.71 11.01
CA GLY A 174 9.66 21.71 12.03
C GLY A 174 11.06 21.56 12.64
N GLU A 175 12.02 21.06 11.85
CA GLU A 175 13.38 20.75 12.32
C GLU A 175 14.39 21.83 11.93
N SER A 176 14.17 22.51 10.80
CA SER A 176 15.06 23.59 10.31
C SER A 176 14.55 24.97 10.73
N ALA A 177 13.24 25.13 10.84
CA ALA A 177 12.54 26.35 11.28
C ALA A 177 11.16 25.96 11.84
N PRO A 178 10.40 26.89 12.46
CA PRO A 178 8.99 26.66 12.75
C PRO A 178 8.23 26.19 11.49
N LEU A 179 7.25 25.31 11.68
CA LEU A 179 6.62 24.58 10.56
C LEU A 179 5.93 25.51 9.53
N ALA A 180 5.33 26.61 10.00
CA ALA A 180 4.77 27.64 9.13
C ALA A 180 5.84 28.30 8.25
N GLU A 181 7.00 28.64 8.82
CA GLU A 181 8.13 29.20 8.09
C GLU A 181 8.72 28.19 7.09
N GLU A 182 8.84 26.91 7.48
CA GLU A 182 9.24 25.83 6.58
C GLU A 182 8.30 25.72 5.36
N ALA A 183 6.99 25.83 5.59
CA ALA A 183 5.97 25.80 4.53
C ALA A 183 6.07 27.01 3.58
N GLY A 184 6.18 28.22 4.14
CA GLY A 184 6.32 29.45 3.36
C GLY A 184 7.62 29.46 2.54
N GLU A 185 8.74 29.03 3.13
CA GLU A 185 10.01 28.88 2.41
C GLU A 185 9.89 27.88 1.26
N ALA A 186 9.36 26.69 1.53
CA ALA A 186 9.15 25.67 0.51
C ALA A 186 8.31 26.17 -0.67
N ALA A 187 7.19 26.85 -0.39
CA ALA A 187 6.29 27.39 -1.40
C ALA A 187 6.97 28.47 -2.24
N ARG A 188 7.66 29.44 -1.61
CA ARG A 188 8.41 30.52 -2.28
C ARG A 188 9.49 29.98 -3.22
N GLU A 189 10.15 28.90 -2.82
CA GLU A 189 11.23 28.27 -3.60
C GLU A 189 10.69 27.35 -4.72
N GLY A 190 9.37 27.13 -4.76
CA GLY A 190 8.68 26.46 -5.86
C GLY A 190 8.31 25.00 -5.59
N ALA A 191 8.27 24.55 -4.34
CA ALA A 191 7.62 23.30 -3.99
C ALA A 191 6.13 23.36 -4.30
N ARG A 192 5.57 22.26 -4.81
CA ARG A 192 4.15 22.15 -5.21
C ARG A 192 3.37 21.18 -4.36
N ILE A 193 4.04 20.34 -3.57
CA ILE A 193 3.41 19.48 -2.58
C ILE A 193 4.19 19.61 -1.27
N LEU A 194 3.50 20.01 -0.23
CA LEU A 194 4.04 20.15 1.13
C LEU A 194 3.59 18.95 1.95
N MET A 195 4.51 18.06 2.29
CA MET A 195 4.22 16.84 3.03
C MET A 195 4.46 17.05 4.52
N VAL A 196 3.39 17.31 5.27
CA VAL A 196 3.38 17.40 6.72
C VAL A 196 3.43 15.99 7.31
N ASP A 197 4.64 15.50 7.60
CA ASP A 197 4.87 14.15 8.12
C ASP A 197 5.25 14.19 9.60
N THR A 198 4.43 14.82 10.43
CA THR A 198 4.67 14.92 11.88
C THR A 198 3.78 13.97 12.69
N GLY A 199 2.70 13.48 12.09
CA GLY A 199 1.67 12.68 12.75
C GLY A 199 0.77 13.47 13.71
N LYS A 200 0.90 14.79 13.75
CA LYS A 200 0.08 15.69 14.58
C LYS A 200 -0.85 16.48 13.66
N LEU A 201 -2.14 16.46 13.96
CA LEU A 201 -3.14 17.12 13.11
C LEU A 201 -3.02 18.65 13.19
N GLU A 202 -2.61 19.14 14.35
CA GLU A 202 -2.42 20.56 14.64
C GLU A 202 -1.35 21.17 13.72
N ASP A 203 -0.33 20.39 13.37
CA ASP A 203 0.73 20.80 12.44
C ASP A 203 0.21 20.98 11.01
N LEU A 204 -0.74 20.15 10.57
CA LEU A 204 -1.41 20.33 9.28
C LEU A 204 -2.27 21.58 9.26
N VAL A 205 -3.00 21.84 10.35
CA VAL A 205 -3.81 23.05 10.51
C VAL A 205 -2.91 24.29 10.45
N LEU A 206 -1.81 24.29 11.18
CA LEU A 206 -0.82 25.37 11.19
C LEU A 206 -0.27 25.67 9.78
N VAL A 207 0.11 24.63 9.03
CA VAL A 207 0.61 24.79 7.65
C VAL A 207 -0.48 25.31 6.72
N ARG A 208 -1.74 24.87 6.90
CA ARG A 208 -2.87 25.38 6.12
C ARG A 208 -3.13 26.85 6.41
N GLU A 209 -3.09 27.27 7.67
CA GLU A 209 -3.29 28.66 8.07
C GLU A 209 -2.20 29.55 7.49
N ALA A 210 -0.92 29.16 7.62
CA ALA A 210 0.20 29.86 6.99
C ALA A 210 0.01 29.98 5.46
N ALA A 211 -0.46 28.93 4.80
CA ALA A 211 -0.73 28.95 3.35
C ALA A 211 -1.83 29.94 2.95
N LEU A 212 -2.82 30.18 3.81
CA LEU A 212 -3.88 31.15 3.58
C LEU A 212 -3.37 32.58 3.85
N GLU A 213 -2.69 32.79 4.97
CA GLU A 213 -2.15 34.09 5.38
C GLU A 213 -1.10 34.63 4.40
N GLU A 214 -0.21 33.75 3.91
CA GLU A 214 0.83 34.11 2.95
C GLU A 214 0.40 33.93 1.48
N ASN A 215 -0.88 33.62 1.23
CA ASN A 215 -1.50 33.54 -0.10
C ASN A 215 -0.81 32.56 -1.08
N PHE A 216 -0.40 31.39 -0.58
CA PHE A 216 0.15 30.30 -1.41
C PHE A 216 -0.71 29.02 -1.40
N ARG A 217 -1.86 29.00 -0.71
CA ARG A 217 -2.73 27.82 -0.63
C ARG A 217 -3.13 27.26 -1.99
N ASP A 218 -3.42 28.12 -2.97
CA ASP A 218 -3.83 27.70 -4.32
C ASP A 218 -2.64 27.22 -5.19
N GLN A 219 -1.41 27.41 -4.72
CA GLN A 219 -0.18 27.09 -5.45
C GLN A 219 0.42 25.75 -5.05
N VAL A 220 -0.09 25.13 -3.98
CA VAL A 220 0.45 23.91 -3.38
C VAL A 220 -0.66 22.93 -3.04
N LYS A 221 -0.33 21.64 -3.03
CA LYS A 221 -1.11 20.60 -2.35
C LYS A 221 -0.54 20.34 -0.98
N LEU A 222 -1.40 20.22 0.02
CA LEU A 222 -1.04 19.80 1.37
C LEU A 222 -1.19 18.28 1.45
N ALA A 223 -0.09 17.60 1.71
CA ALA A 223 -0.06 16.18 1.98
C ALA A 223 0.16 15.93 3.47
N PHE A 224 -0.50 14.91 4.03
CA PHE A 224 -0.36 14.56 5.44
C PHE A 224 0.04 13.10 5.64
N GLY A 225 0.95 12.85 6.58
CA GLY A 225 1.38 11.52 6.97
C GLY A 225 1.79 11.43 8.43
N GLY A 226 2.36 10.29 8.80
CA GLY A 226 2.84 10.06 10.17
C GLY A 226 1.88 9.21 11.01
N GLY A 227 1.55 8.01 10.52
CA GLY A 227 0.80 7.03 11.32
C GLY A 227 -0.73 7.17 11.27
N VAL A 228 -1.25 7.77 10.20
CA VAL A 228 -2.69 7.89 9.94
C VAL A 228 -3.40 6.53 10.01
N LYS A 229 -4.49 6.46 10.78
CA LYS A 229 -5.38 5.30 10.86
C LYS A 229 -6.72 5.62 10.20
N LYS A 230 -7.53 4.58 9.97
CA LYS A 230 -8.85 4.69 9.33
C LYS A 230 -9.78 5.68 10.03
N GLY A 231 -9.76 5.70 11.36
CA GLY A 231 -10.59 6.60 12.17
C GLY A 231 -10.16 8.06 12.15
N ASP A 232 -8.94 8.36 11.70
CA ASP A 232 -8.41 9.73 11.67
C ASP A 232 -8.80 10.47 10.39
N LEU A 233 -9.22 9.74 9.35
CA LEU A 233 -9.30 10.26 7.99
C LEU A 233 -10.24 11.47 7.87
N ASP A 234 -11.41 11.44 8.51
CA ASP A 234 -12.34 12.57 8.44
C ASP A 234 -11.78 13.84 9.09
N ARG A 235 -11.00 13.69 10.17
CA ARG A 235 -10.34 14.82 10.84
C ARG A 235 -9.19 15.37 9.99
N VAL A 236 -8.42 14.50 9.33
CA VAL A 236 -7.36 14.89 8.39
C VAL A 236 -7.92 15.64 7.20
N ILE A 237 -9.05 15.18 6.64
CA ILE A 237 -9.75 15.87 5.55
C ILE A 237 -10.27 17.23 6.00
N ALA A 238 -10.89 17.31 7.18
CA ALA A 238 -11.40 18.56 7.73
C ALA A 238 -10.28 19.58 8.03
N ALA A 239 -9.07 19.12 8.34
CA ALA A 239 -7.89 19.96 8.50
C ALA A 239 -7.31 20.48 7.17
N GLY A 240 -7.84 20.02 6.02
CA GLY A 240 -7.54 20.56 4.69
C GLY A 240 -6.40 19.87 3.96
N ALA A 241 -6.13 18.60 4.26
CA ALA A 241 -5.27 17.76 3.42
C ALA A 241 -5.89 17.61 2.02
N ASP A 242 -5.05 17.63 0.99
CA ASP A 242 -5.38 17.23 -0.39
C ASP A 242 -4.96 15.77 -0.66
N ILE A 243 -3.89 15.33 0.01
CA ILE A 243 -3.29 14.00 -0.11
C ILE A 243 -3.04 13.42 1.30
N VAL A 244 -3.32 12.13 1.48
CA VAL A 244 -3.05 11.43 2.76
C VAL A 244 -2.19 10.20 2.48
N ASP A 245 -0.95 10.20 3.01
CA ASP A 245 -0.06 9.03 2.96
C ASP A 245 -0.34 8.11 4.15
N VAL A 246 -0.98 6.99 3.84
CA VAL A 246 -1.36 5.96 4.80
C VAL A 246 -0.36 4.83 4.73
N GLY A 247 0.54 4.77 5.71
CA GLY A 247 1.59 3.75 5.75
C GLY A 247 1.13 2.42 6.35
N ARG A 248 1.45 2.22 7.64
CA ARG A 248 1.27 0.94 8.36
C ARG A 248 -0.18 0.45 8.39
N ALA A 249 -1.17 1.34 8.44
CA ALA A 249 -2.57 0.94 8.43
C ALA A 249 -2.99 0.20 7.14
N ILE A 250 -2.22 0.33 6.05
CA ILE A 250 -2.40 -0.45 4.82
C ILE A 250 -1.41 -1.62 4.78
N ILE A 251 -0.11 -1.38 4.97
CA ILE A 251 0.93 -2.40 4.77
C ILE A 251 0.95 -3.48 5.85
N ASP A 252 0.64 -3.13 7.09
CA ASP A 252 0.62 -4.07 8.22
C ASP A 252 -0.77 -4.70 8.40
N ALA A 253 -1.65 -4.56 7.40
CA ALA A 253 -2.97 -5.17 7.44
C ALA A 253 -2.87 -6.70 7.68
N PRO A 254 -3.79 -7.26 8.51
CA PRO A 254 -3.90 -8.71 8.69
C PRO A 254 -4.07 -9.43 7.37
N LEU A 255 -3.69 -10.71 7.32
CA LEU A 255 -3.98 -11.58 6.19
C LEU A 255 -5.50 -11.62 5.96
N LEU A 256 -5.92 -11.60 4.69
CA LEU A 256 -7.27 -12.00 4.36
C LEU A 256 -7.36 -13.53 4.45
N ASP A 257 -8.32 -14.02 5.23
CA ASP A 257 -8.45 -15.45 5.49
C ASP A 257 -9.02 -16.19 4.26
N PHE A 258 -8.35 -17.28 3.89
CA PHE A 258 -8.74 -18.19 2.81
C PHE A 258 -8.62 -19.61 3.33
N SER A 259 -9.53 -20.49 2.91
CA SER A 259 -9.33 -21.94 3.08
C SER A 259 -8.87 -22.59 1.80
N LEU A 260 -8.14 -23.69 1.97
CA LEU A 260 -7.93 -24.70 0.95
C LEU A 260 -8.63 -25.96 1.44
N ASP A 261 -9.68 -26.38 0.74
CA ASP A 261 -10.45 -27.57 1.10
C ASP A 261 -10.27 -28.64 0.00
N VAL A 262 -10.14 -29.91 0.41
CA VAL A 262 -9.79 -31.02 -0.48
C VAL A 262 -10.97 -31.97 -0.65
N ARG A 263 -11.17 -32.45 -1.88
CA ARG A 263 -12.10 -33.52 -2.24
C ARG A 263 -11.38 -34.58 -3.06
N ARG A 264 -11.86 -35.82 -2.95
CA ARG A 264 -11.40 -36.94 -3.78
C ARG A 264 -12.16 -36.96 -5.09
#